data_AF-A0A9P1JIL0-F1
#
_entry.id   AF-A0A9P1JIL0-F1
#
_cell.length_a   1.000
_cell.length_b   1.000
_cell.length_c   1.000
_cell.angle_alpha   90.00
_cell.angle_beta   90.00
_cell.angle_gamma   90.00
#
_symmetry.space_group_name_H-M   'P 1'
#
loop_
_entity.id
_entity.type
_entity.pdbx_description
1 polymer ?
#
loop_
_entity_poly.entity_id
_entity_poly.type
_entity_poly.pdbx_seq_one_letter_code
_entity_poly.pdbx_strand_id
1 'polypeptide(L)'
;MLKRVPHFENIDDDIFKFSISFPAEHCSALLSHLKNAIGSFVTPVSSGHGDIDLIIPGLHKASGIKLLQKQWGINDEECAAFGDSGNDLEMVSAVKYGVAMDNAQESIKQAAAHITQSNNEEGVLNAIDSILKCEKPFV
;
A
#
# COMPACT_ATOMS: atom_id res chain seq x y z
N MET A 1 -12.07 -8.48 17.48
CA MET A 1 -13.34 -8.94 16.86
C MET A 1 -14.07 -7.73 16.29
N LEU A 2 -14.66 -7.86 15.11
CA LEU A 2 -15.48 -6.82 14.49
C LEU A 2 -16.84 -6.71 15.20
N LYS A 3 -17.34 -5.49 15.39
CA LYS A 3 -18.65 -5.21 15.98
C LYS A 3 -19.52 -4.52 14.94
N ARG A 4 -20.71 -5.05 14.69
CA ARG A 4 -21.71 -4.35 13.88
C ARG A 4 -22.29 -3.21 14.72
N VAL A 5 -22.27 -2.00 14.19
CA VAL A 5 -22.95 -0.84 14.78
C VAL A 5 -24.23 -0.54 14.01
N PRO A 6 -25.32 -0.12 14.68
CA PRO A 6 -26.56 0.23 14.00
C PRO A 6 -26.45 1.58 13.29
N HIS A 7 -25.68 2.52 13.84
CA HIS A 7 -25.44 3.86 13.30
C HIS A 7 -23.99 4.26 13.58
N PHE A 8 -23.34 4.94 12.62
CA PHE A 8 -21.96 5.43 12.79
C PHE A 8 -21.85 6.52 13.86
N GLU A 9 -22.92 7.28 14.10
CA GLU A 9 -23.00 8.32 15.15
C GLU A 9 -22.83 7.77 16.58
N ASN A 10 -23.03 6.46 16.78
CA ASN A 10 -22.91 5.83 18.10
C ASN A 10 -21.47 5.38 18.41
N ILE A 11 -20.51 5.69 17.55
CA ILE A 11 -19.11 5.36 17.76
C ILE A 11 -18.44 6.52 18.51
N ASP A 12 -17.96 6.24 19.73
CA ASP A 12 -17.14 7.14 20.55
C ASP A 12 -15.65 6.83 20.31
N ASP A 13 -15.15 7.19 19.13
CA ASP A 13 -13.76 7.00 18.69
C ASP A 13 -13.40 7.96 17.55
N ASP A 14 -12.11 8.20 17.36
CA ASP A 14 -11.60 8.99 16.23
C ASP A 14 -11.51 8.11 14.98
N ILE A 15 -12.45 8.31 14.05
CA ILE A 15 -12.47 7.55 12.79
C ILE A 15 -11.46 8.14 11.80
N PHE A 16 -10.39 7.39 11.53
CA PHE A 16 -9.34 7.82 10.59
C PHE A 16 -9.33 7.04 9.25
N LYS A 17 -10.10 5.96 9.14
CA LYS A 17 -10.19 5.15 7.90
C LYS A 17 -11.55 4.48 7.76
N PHE A 18 -12.04 4.41 6.53
CA PHE A 18 -13.11 3.48 6.15
C PHE A 18 -12.57 2.45 5.15
N SER A 19 -13.06 1.22 5.22
CA SER A 19 -12.75 0.17 4.26
C SER A 19 -14.05 -0.34 3.66
N ILE A 20 -14.10 -0.40 2.33
CA ILE A 20 -15.29 -0.73 1.55
C ILE A 20 -14.94 -1.94 0.68
N SER A 21 -15.69 -3.02 0.84
CA SER A 21 -15.59 -4.18 -0.05
C SER A 21 -16.66 -4.11 -1.14
N PHE A 22 -16.26 -4.35 -2.38
CA PHE A 22 -17.11 -4.23 -3.56
C PHE A 22 -16.71 -5.27 -4.62
N PRO A 23 -17.61 -5.69 -5.53
CA PRO A 23 -17.23 -6.56 -6.63
C PRO A 23 -16.03 -5.99 -7.40
N ALA A 24 -14.98 -6.81 -7.56
CA ALA A 24 -13.67 -6.37 -8.05
C ALA A 24 -13.75 -5.72 -9.44
N GLU A 25 -14.63 -6.22 -10.31
CA GLU A 25 -14.89 -5.70 -11.65
C GLU A 25 -15.43 -4.26 -11.66
N HIS A 26 -15.94 -3.78 -10.53
CA HIS A 26 -16.50 -2.43 -10.40
C HIS A 26 -15.65 -1.50 -9.55
N CYS A 27 -14.57 -1.98 -8.91
CA CYS A 27 -13.74 -1.16 -8.03
C CYS A 27 -13.11 0.04 -8.72
N SER A 28 -12.68 -0.08 -9.99
CA SER A 28 -12.11 1.05 -10.74
C SER A 28 -13.14 2.18 -10.95
N ALA A 29 -14.38 1.80 -11.29
CA ALA A 29 -15.47 2.74 -11.46
C ALA A 29 -15.85 3.38 -10.12
N LEU A 30 -15.94 2.59 -9.05
CA LEU A 30 -16.23 3.08 -7.70
C LEU A 30 -15.15 4.03 -7.19
N LEU A 31 -13.87 3.69 -7.39
CA LEU A 31 -12.74 4.54 -6.99
C LEU A 31 -12.78 5.90 -7.70
N SER A 32 -13.08 5.90 -9.01
CA SER A 32 -13.26 7.13 -9.78
C SER A 32 -14.47 7.94 -9.30
N HIS A 33 -15.58 7.27 -9.00
CA HIS A 33 -16.78 7.90 -8.46
C HIS A 33 -16.52 8.54 -7.09
N LEU A 34 -15.89 7.82 -6.17
CA LEU A 34 -15.56 8.30 -4.82
C LEU A 34 -14.60 9.50 -4.87
N LYS A 35 -13.60 9.47 -5.75
CA LYS A 35 -12.69 10.61 -5.95
C LYS A 35 -13.44 11.88 -6.36
N ASN A 36 -14.42 11.75 -7.25
CA ASN A 36 -15.23 12.88 -7.72
C ASN A 36 -16.26 13.35 -6.68
N ALA A 37 -16.89 12.41 -5.98
CA ALA A 37 -17.98 12.71 -5.03
C ALA A 37 -17.48 13.28 -3.70
N ILE A 38 -16.37 12.74 -3.17
CA ILE A 38 -15.84 13.11 -1.86
C ILE A 38 -14.77 14.22 -1.97
N GLY A 39 -14.15 14.38 -3.14
CA GLY A 39 -13.15 15.42 -3.35
C GLY A 39 -11.93 15.26 -2.43
N SER A 40 -11.48 16.36 -1.82
CA SER A 40 -10.25 16.39 -1.01
C SER A 40 -10.44 16.02 0.47
N PHE A 41 -11.63 15.59 0.90
CA PHE A 41 -11.87 15.24 2.30
C PHE A 41 -11.18 13.92 2.69
N VAL A 42 -11.17 12.94 1.78
CA VAL A 42 -10.47 11.65 1.94
C VAL A 42 -9.84 11.24 0.61
N THR A 43 -8.86 10.36 0.66
CA THR A 43 -8.24 9.77 -0.54
C THR A 43 -8.70 8.32 -0.69
N PRO A 44 -9.48 7.99 -1.74
CA PRO A 44 -9.82 6.61 -2.06
C PRO A 44 -8.62 5.91 -2.71
N VAL A 45 -8.20 4.77 -2.15
CA VAL A 45 -7.12 3.93 -2.65
C VAL A 45 -7.56 2.47 -2.76
N SER A 46 -7.09 1.75 -3.78
CA SER A 46 -7.34 0.31 -3.86
C SER A 46 -6.40 -0.43 -2.91
N SER A 47 -6.94 -1.37 -2.13
CA SER A 47 -6.18 -2.26 -1.25
C SER A 47 -6.13 -3.71 -1.76
N GLY A 48 -6.51 -3.94 -3.02
CA GLY A 48 -6.53 -5.26 -3.66
C GLY A 48 -7.87 -6.00 -3.49
N HIS A 49 -8.10 -7.03 -4.31
CA HIS A 49 -9.18 -8.03 -4.17
C HIS A 49 -10.62 -7.53 -3.99
N GLY A 50 -10.96 -6.34 -4.51
CA GLY A 50 -12.30 -5.78 -4.36
C GLY A 50 -12.43 -4.73 -3.25
N ASP A 51 -11.34 -4.45 -2.54
CA ASP A 51 -11.36 -3.53 -1.41
C ASP A 51 -10.82 -2.14 -1.79
N ILE A 52 -11.51 -1.13 -1.26
CA ILE A 52 -11.16 0.28 -1.35
C ILE A 52 -11.07 0.86 0.05
N ASP A 53 -9.94 1.47 0.37
CA ASP A 53 -9.75 2.23 1.60
C ASP A 53 -9.98 3.73 1.34
N LEU A 54 -10.68 4.39 2.25
CA LEU A 54 -10.77 5.84 2.35
C LEU A 54 -9.84 6.30 3.46
N ILE A 55 -8.71 6.89 3.09
CA ILE A 55 -7.67 7.35 4.02
C ILE A 55 -7.67 8.88 4.13
N ILE A 56 -7.14 9.40 5.25
CA ILE A 56 -6.86 10.83 5.38
C ILE A 56 -5.84 11.24 4.30
N PRO A 57 -6.08 12.35 3.56
CA PRO A 57 -5.16 12.80 2.52
C PRO A 57 -3.73 12.98 3.03
N GLY A 58 -2.76 12.44 2.31
CA GLY A 58 -1.34 12.48 2.68
C GLY A 58 -0.91 11.43 3.72
N LEU A 59 -1.84 10.69 4.33
CA LEU A 59 -1.53 9.63 5.30
C LEU A 59 -1.55 8.23 4.65
N HIS A 60 -0.58 7.99 3.76
CA HIS A 60 -0.34 6.68 3.10
C HIS A 60 0.81 5.91 3.76
N LYS A 61 1.07 4.65 3.36
CA LYS A 61 2.13 3.80 3.93
C LYS A 61 3.51 4.48 3.93
N ALA A 62 3.86 5.17 2.83
CA ALA A 62 5.12 5.91 2.74
C ALA A 62 5.25 7.02 3.80
N SER A 63 4.16 7.69 4.19
CA SER A 63 4.19 8.71 5.26
C SER A 63 4.60 8.11 6.61
N GLY A 64 4.12 6.89 6.91
CA GLY A 64 4.53 6.14 8.11
C GLY A 64 6.00 5.72 8.06
N ILE A 65 6.47 5.26 6.89
CA ILE A 65 7.89 4.94 6.69
C ILE A 65 8.77 6.17 6.93
N LYS A 66 8.41 7.32 6.36
CA LYS A 66 9.14 8.58 6.53
C LYS A 66 9.23 9.02 8.00
N LEU A 67 8.17 8.79 8.77
CA LEU A 67 8.18 9.06 10.21
C LEU A 67 9.22 8.19 10.93
N LEU A 68 9.25 6.89 10.65
CA LEU A 68 10.20 5.94 11.26
C LEU A 68 11.64 6.22 10.81
N GLN A 69 11.86 6.46 9.51
CA GLN A 69 13.14 6.86 8.94
C GLN A 69 13.72 8.09 9.65
N LYS A 70 12.91 9.13 9.85
CA LYS A 70 13.31 10.34 10.59
C LYS A 70 13.68 10.02 12.04
N GLN A 71 12.93 9.15 12.70
CA GLN A 71 13.18 8.77 14.10
C GLN A 71 14.48 7.96 14.25
N TRP A 72 14.82 7.12 13.27
CA TRP A 72 15.97 6.22 13.32
C TRP A 72 17.21 6.74 12.58
N GLY A 73 17.09 7.84 11.85
CA GLY A 73 18.17 8.38 11.02
C GLY A 73 18.50 7.50 9.81
N ILE A 74 17.48 6.82 9.26
CA ILE A 74 17.60 5.92 8.10
C ILE A 74 17.14 6.66 6.85
N ASN A 75 17.91 6.58 5.77
CA ASN A 75 17.59 7.21 4.50
C ASN A 75 16.83 6.26 3.55
N ASP A 76 16.34 6.78 2.43
CA ASP A 76 15.63 5.98 1.42
C ASP A 76 16.54 4.94 0.76
N GLU A 77 17.83 5.25 0.67
CA GLU A 77 18.90 4.41 0.15
C GLU A 77 19.18 3.16 0.99
N GLU A 78 18.68 3.15 2.22
CA GLU A 78 18.88 2.09 3.21
C GLU A 78 17.61 1.25 3.41
N CYS A 79 16.56 1.51 2.62
CA CYS A 79 15.26 0.90 2.79
C CYS A 79 14.84 0.03 1.60
N ALA A 80 14.22 -1.10 1.92
CA ALA A 80 13.48 -1.92 0.97
C ALA A 80 12.00 -1.94 1.35
N ALA A 81 11.13 -1.88 0.34
CA ALA A 81 9.68 -1.95 0.53
C ALA A 81 9.06 -2.88 -0.50
N PHE A 82 8.08 -3.67 -0.07
CA PHE A 82 7.46 -4.72 -0.87
C PHE A 82 5.98 -4.42 -1.04
N GLY A 83 5.46 -4.52 -2.26
CA GLY A 83 4.07 -4.18 -2.54
C GLY A 83 3.47 -4.97 -3.70
N ASP A 84 2.15 -5.02 -3.72
CA ASP A 84 1.37 -5.67 -4.76
C ASP A 84 0.14 -4.87 -5.20
N SER A 85 -0.36 -3.99 -4.34
CA SER A 85 -1.65 -3.34 -4.51
C SER A 85 -1.54 -1.82 -4.47
N GLY A 86 -2.60 -1.11 -4.88
CA GLY A 86 -2.59 0.34 -5.07
C GLY A 86 -2.14 1.16 -3.86
N ASN A 87 -2.45 0.73 -2.63
CA ASN A 87 -2.03 1.38 -1.38
C ASN A 87 -0.54 1.16 -1.02
N ASP A 88 0.20 0.39 -1.81
CA ASP A 88 1.65 0.22 -1.71
C ASP A 88 2.43 1.17 -2.61
N LEU A 89 1.76 1.79 -3.60
CA LEU A 89 2.41 2.55 -4.67
C LEU A 89 3.40 3.59 -4.14
N GLU A 90 2.93 4.46 -3.25
CA GLU A 90 3.76 5.53 -2.70
C GLU A 90 4.93 4.98 -1.88
N MET A 91 4.74 3.87 -1.18
CA MET A 91 5.78 3.24 -0.37
C MET A 91 6.87 2.61 -1.24
N VAL A 92 6.46 1.87 -2.28
CA VAL A 92 7.38 1.21 -3.22
C VAL A 92 8.20 2.24 -3.99
N SER A 93 7.61 3.37 -4.38
CA SER A 93 8.33 4.46 -5.06
C SER A 93 9.21 5.31 -4.13
N ALA A 94 8.97 5.31 -2.82
CA ALA A 94 9.64 6.20 -1.88
C ALA A 94 11.02 5.72 -1.42
N VAL A 95 11.37 4.45 -1.65
CA VAL A 95 12.62 3.85 -1.16
C VAL A 95 13.47 3.34 -2.32
N LYS A 96 14.79 3.23 -2.11
CA LYS A 96 15.72 2.80 -3.16
C LYS A 96 15.42 1.39 -3.64
N TYR A 97 15.11 0.48 -2.73
CA TYR A 97 14.83 -0.92 -3.04
C TYR A 97 13.32 -1.20 -2.99
N GLY A 98 12.56 -0.49 -3.83
CA GLY A 98 11.14 -0.78 -4.06
C GLY A 98 10.96 -2.07 -4.86
N VAL A 99 10.20 -3.02 -4.32
CA VAL A 99 10.00 -4.36 -4.89
C VAL A 99 8.51 -4.64 -5.12
N ALA A 100 8.13 -4.95 -6.35
CA ALA A 100 6.81 -5.43 -6.70
C ALA A 100 6.77 -6.97 -6.69
N MET A 101 5.69 -7.56 -6.18
CA MET A 101 5.42 -8.99 -6.33
C MET A 101 5.05 -9.33 -7.79
N ASP A 102 5.26 -10.56 -8.24
CA ASP A 102 4.84 -10.92 -9.61
C ASP A 102 3.30 -10.90 -9.79
N ASN A 103 2.54 -11.15 -8.73
CA ASN A 103 1.09 -11.00 -8.75
C ASN A 103 0.62 -9.54 -8.53
N ALA A 104 1.54 -8.56 -8.51
CA ALA A 104 1.22 -7.16 -8.30
C ALA A 104 0.44 -6.55 -9.46
N GLN A 105 -0.34 -5.51 -9.14
CA GLN A 105 -0.93 -4.62 -10.14
C GLN A 105 0.17 -3.99 -11.01
N GLU A 106 -0.15 -3.78 -12.30
CA GLU A 106 0.81 -3.26 -13.28
C GLU A 106 1.40 -1.91 -12.87
N SER A 107 0.60 -1.03 -12.26
CA SER A 107 1.08 0.26 -11.74
C SER A 107 2.16 0.12 -10.66
N ILE A 108 2.12 -0.96 -9.87
CA ILE A 108 3.12 -1.23 -8.83
C ILE A 108 4.39 -1.79 -9.47
N LYS A 109 4.26 -2.70 -10.44
CA LYS A 109 5.41 -3.23 -11.20
C LYS A 109 6.18 -2.12 -11.92
N GLN A 110 5.48 -1.14 -12.50
CA GLN A 110 6.09 0.01 -13.18
C GLN A 110 6.78 0.98 -12.22
N ALA A 111 6.29 1.08 -10.99
CA ALA A 111 6.81 1.98 -9.98
C ALA A 111 7.98 1.40 -9.18
N ALA A 112 8.11 0.07 -9.16
CA ALA A 112 9.15 -0.64 -8.42
C ALA A 112 10.50 -0.62 -9.16
N ALA A 113 11.59 -0.63 -8.38
CA ALA A 113 12.92 -0.83 -8.92
C ALA A 113 13.13 -2.29 -9.36
N HIS A 114 12.49 -3.24 -8.67
CA HIS A 114 12.65 -4.67 -8.87
C HIS A 114 11.32 -5.41 -8.82
N ILE A 115 11.24 -6.54 -9.51
CA ILE A 115 10.10 -7.47 -9.43
C ILE A 115 10.63 -8.78 -8.83
N THR A 116 9.96 -9.27 -7.80
CA THR A 116 10.21 -10.60 -7.21
C THR A 116 9.11 -11.59 -7.62
N GLN A 117 9.24 -12.84 -7.19
CA GLN A 117 8.23 -13.89 -7.44
C GLN A 117 6.88 -13.56 -6.80
N SER A 118 5.86 -14.37 -7.08
CA SER A 118 4.53 -14.14 -6.52
C SER A 118 4.49 -14.39 -5.00
N ASN A 119 3.43 -13.93 -4.36
CA ASN A 119 3.16 -14.20 -2.95
C ASN A 119 3.03 -15.71 -2.65
N ASN A 120 2.60 -16.52 -3.62
CA ASN A 120 2.50 -17.99 -3.51
C ASN A 120 3.85 -18.70 -3.67
N GLU A 121 4.90 -17.97 -4.03
CA GLU A 121 6.25 -18.48 -4.30
C GLU A 121 7.28 -17.83 -3.35
N GLU A 122 6.83 -17.36 -2.19
CA GLU A 122 7.69 -16.77 -1.17
C GLU A 122 8.45 -15.52 -1.66
N GLY A 123 7.92 -14.77 -2.63
CA GLY A 123 8.64 -13.67 -3.29
C GLY A 123 9.25 -12.62 -2.35
N VAL A 124 8.60 -12.31 -1.22
CA VAL A 124 9.18 -11.42 -0.19
C VAL A 124 10.41 -12.06 0.46
N LEU A 125 10.33 -13.35 0.82
CA LEU A 125 11.45 -14.06 1.44
C LEU A 125 12.63 -14.19 0.49
N ASN A 126 12.38 -14.48 -0.79
CA ASN A 126 13.44 -14.57 -1.80
C ASN A 126 14.17 -13.23 -1.98
N ALA A 127 13.44 -12.11 -1.99
CA ALA A 127 14.06 -10.80 -2.07
C ALA A 127 14.87 -10.46 -0.80
N ILE A 128 14.36 -10.80 0.39
CA ILE A 128 15.10 -10.64 1.64
C ILE A 128 16.38 -11.50 1.64
N ASP A 129 16.30 -12.75 1.18
CA ASP A 129 17.45 -13.65 1.10
C ASP A 129 18.54 -13.10 0.17
N SER A 130 18.16 -12.56 -1.00
CA SER A 130 19.12 -11.89 -1.90
C SER A 130 19.72 -10.62 -1.28
N ILE A 131 18.96 -9.83 -0.50
CA ILE A 131 19.51 -8.69 0.26
C ILE A 131 20.56 -9.19 1.27
N LEU A 132 20.25 -10.23 2.06
CA LEU A 132 21.16 -10.78 3.06
C LEU A 132 22.42 -11.38 2.45
N LYS A 133 22.32 -11.94 1.25
CA LYS A 133 23.44 -12.49 0.48
C LYS A 133 24.22 -11.44 -0.33
N CYS A 134 23.79 -10.18 -0.31
CA CYS A 134 24.37 -9.11 -1.13
C CYS A 134 24.37 -9.48 -2.63
N GLU A 135 23.24 -10.01 -3.12
CA GLU A 135 23.06 -10.38 -4.52
C GLU A 135 22.43 -9.24 -5.33
N LYS A 136 22.73 -9.21 -6.64
CA LYS A 136 22.03 -8.30 -7.55
C LYS A 136 20.52 -8.61 -7.52
N PRO A 137 19.66 -7.59 -7.57
CA PRO A 137 19.97 -6.18 -7.83
C PRO A 137 20.16 -5.29 -6.59
N PHE A 138 20.33 -5.89 -5.40
CA PHE A 138 20.38 -5.16 -4.12
C PHE A 138 21.78 -4.63 -3.75
N VAL A 139 22.80 -4.90 -4.60
CA VAL A 139 24.19 -4.42 -4.51
C VAL A 139 24.57 -3.39 -5.56
#